data_AF-A0AAQ3W8R6-F1
#
_entry.id   AF-A0AAQ3W8R6-F1
#
_cell.length_a   1.000
_cell.length_b   1.000
_cell.length_c   1.000
_cell.angle_alpha   90.00
_cell.angle_beta   90.00
_cell.angle_gamma   90.00
#
_symmetry.space_group_name_H-M   'P 1'
#
loop_
_entity.id
_entity.type
_entity.pdbx_description
1 polymer ?
#
loop_
_entity_poly.entity_id
_entity_poly.type
_entity_poly.pdbx_seq_one_letter_code
_entity_poly.pdbx_strand_id
1 'polypeptide(L)' 'MLKEEKFIQYVTVALKNLGYTKASIFNVEGEIKRLLKRYSTEEIKDKVDKMK' A
#
# COMPACT_ATOMS: atom_id res chain seq x y z
N MET A 1 -5.72 -14.28 -0.67
CA MET A 1 -4.59 -14.12 0.27
C MET A 1 -3.21 -14.07 -0.41
N LEU A 2 -2.80 -15.07 -1.22
CA LEU A 2 -1.44 -15.11 -1.81
C LEU A 2 -1.06 -13.89 -2.67
N LYS A 3 -2.05 -13.19 -3.26
CA LYS A 3 -1.83 -12.00 -4.10
C LYS A 3 -1.50 -10.75 -3.28
N GLU A 4 -2.17 -10.54 -2.15
CA GLU A 4 -1.94 -9.37 -1.28
C GLU A 4 -0.57 -9.44 -0.61
N GLU A 5 -0.20 -10.61 -0.12
CA GLU A 5 1.10 -10.81 0.53
C GLU A 5 2.26 -10.61 -0.45
N LYS A 6 2.13 -11.11 -1.69
CA LYS A 6 3.07 -10.82 -2.78
C LYS A 6 3.11 -9.32 -3.12
N PHE A 7 1.97 -8.65 -3.18
CA PHE A 7 1.92 -7.21 -3.43
C PHE A 7 2.67 -6.42 -2.35
N ILE A 8 2.44 -6.75 -1.07
CA ILE A 8 3.15 -6.13 0.05
C ILE A 8 4.66 -6.35 -0.09
N GLN A 9 5.12 -7.58 -0.40
CA GLN A 9 6.55 -7.85 -0.60
C GLN A 9 7.17 -6.98 -1.71
N TYR A 10 6.49 -6.80 -2.84
CA TYR A 10 6.96 -5.91 -3.91
C TYR A 10 7.09 -4.46 -3.42
N VAL A 11 6.10 -3.96 -2.69
CA VAL A 11 6.13 -2.62 -2.10
C VAL A 11 7.29 -2.49 -1.10
N THR A 12 7.47 -3.47 -0.21
CA THR A 12 8.58 -3.50 0.76
C THR A 12 9.94 -3.41 0.06
N VAL A 13 10.14 -4.17 -1.03
CA VAL A 13 11.40 -4.13 -1.81
C VAL A 13 11.58 -2.76 -2.47
N ALA A 14 10.54 -2.21 -3.11
CA ALA A 14 10.60 -0.90 -3.74
C ALA A 14 10.96 0.20 -2.73
N LEU A 15 10.32 0.22 -1.57
CA LEU A 15 10.58 1.21 -0.52
C LEU A 15 12.00 1.09 0.04
N LYS A 16 12.52 -0.14 0.22
CA LYS A 16 13.93 -0.35 0.61
C LYS A 16 14.88 0.23 -0.43
N ASN A 17 14.63 -0.01 -1.72
CA ASN A 17 15.46 0.51 -2.81
C ASN A 17 15.44 2.05 -2.89
N LEU A 18 14.32 2.66 -2.48
CA LEU A 18 14.17 4.12 -2.37
C LEU A 18 14.75 4.69 -1.06
N GLY A 19 15.37 3.87 -0.21
CA GLY A 19 16.02 4.32 1.03
C GLY A 19 15.07 4.60 2.19
N TYR A 20 13.82 4.11 2.14
CA TYR A 20 12.88 4.30 3.24
C TYR A 20 13.32 3.53 4.50
N THR A 21 13.09 4.15 5.66
CA THR A 21 13.38 3.51 6.96
C THR A 21 12.42 2.34 7.22
N LYS A 22 12.83 1.42 8.12
CA LYS A 22 11.95 0.33 8.57
C LYS A 22 10.60 0.83 9.12
N ALA A 23 10.61 1.93 9.86
CA ALA A 23 9.39 2.53 10.41
C ALA A 23 8.48 3.07 9.31
N SER A 24 9.05 3.77 8.31
CA SER A 24 8.28 4.27 7.16
C SER A 24 7.68 3.12 6.35
N ILE A 25 8.43 2.04 6.12
CA ILE A 25 7.94 0.82 5.45
C ILE A 25 6.76 0.22 6.23
N PHE A 26 6.91 0.02 7.54
CA PHE A 26 5.84 -0.51 8.39
C PHE A 26 4.56 0.33 8.31
N ASN A 27 4.68 1.66 8.33
CA ASN A 27 3.54 2.56 8.21
C ASN A 27 2.85 2.43 6.85
N VAL A 28 3.60 2.35 5.75
CA VAL A 28 3.03 2.16 4.41
C VAL A 28 2.32 0.81 4.29
N GLU A 29 2.93 -0.27 4.77
CA GLU A 29 2.29 -1.60 4.77
C GLU A 29 0.99 -1.61 5.59
N GLY A 30 1.00 -0.96 6.76
CA GLY A 30 -0.18 -0.79 7.61
C GLY A 30 -1.28 0.00 6.91
N GLU A 31 -0.93 1.09 6.22
CA GLU A 31 -1.87 1.92 5.49
C GLU A 31 -2.49 1.15 4.31
N ILE A 32 -1.69 0.43 3.53
CA ILE A 32 -2.19 -0.41 2.43
C ILE A 32 -3.21 -1.42 2.96
N LYS A 33 -2.88 -2.14 4.05
CA LYS A 33 -3.80 -3.11 4.67
C LYS A 33 -5.09 -2.44 5.16
N ARG A 34 -4.98 -1.24 5.73
CA ARG A 34 -6.15 -0.45 6.19
C ARG A 34 -7.05 -0.07 5.01
N LEU A 35 -6.47 0.41 3.91
CA LEU A 35 -7.21 0.80 2.71
C LEU A 35 -7.92 -0.39 2.07
N LEU A 36 -7.22 -1.52 1.90
CA LEU A 36 -7.80 -2.74 1.32
C LEU A 36 -8.94 -3.33 2.15
N LYS A 37 -8.94 -3.13 3.48
CA LYS A 37 -10.05 -3.54 4.36
C LYS A 37 -11.24 -2.59 4.32
N ARG A 38 -11.00 -1.32 4.01
CA ARG A 38 -12.00 -0.25 4.18
C ARG A 38 -12.72 0.11 2.89
N TYR A 39 -12.07 -0.08 1.75
CA TYR A 39 -12.56 0.41 0.47
C TYR A 39 -12.52 -0.68 -0.60
N SER A 40 -13.52 -0.66 -1.48
CA SER A 40 -13.48 -1.40 -2.73
C SER A 40 -12.42 -0.82 -3.68
N THR A 41 -12.13 -1.55 -4.76
CA THR A 41 -11.17 -1.07 -5.78
C THR A 41 -11.69 0.20 -6.45
N GLU A 42 -13.01 0.27 -6.70
CA GLU A 42 -13.70 1.40 -7.29
C GLU A 42 -13.62 2.64 -6.38
N GLU A 43 -13.87 2.47 -5.08
CA GLU A 43 -13.77 3.58 -4.11
C GLU A 43 -12.34 4.13 -3.99
N ILE A 44 -11.32 3.27 -4.10
CA ILE A 44 -9.92 3.70 -4.12
C ILE A 44 -9.64 4.54 -5.37
N LYS A 45 -10.11 4.11 -6.55
CA LYS A 45 -9.95 4.87 -7.81
C LYS A 45 -10.61 6.24 -7.71
N ASP A 46 -11.85 6.29 -7.23
CA ASP A 46 -12.59 7.55 -7.04
C ASP A 46 -11.86 8.52 -6.09
N LYS A 47 -11.23 8.00 -5.03
CA LYS A 47 -10.43 8.83 -4.11
C LYS A 47 -9.20 9.41 -4.78
N VAL A 48 -8.49 8.60 -5.57
CA VAL A 48 -7.31 9.05 -6.31
C VAL A 48 -7.68 10.11 -7.33
N ASP A 49 -8.79 9.95 -8.05
CA ASP A 49 -9.23 10.94 -9.04
C ASP A 49 -9.64 12.27 -8.41
N LYS A 50 -10.15 12.26 -7.17
CA LYS A 50 -10.44 13.47 -6.39
C LYS A 50 -9.20 14.16 -5.80
N MET A 51 -8.02 13.54 -5.87
CA MET A 51 -6.75 14.11 -5.38
C MET A 51 -5.95 14.84 -6.47
N LYS A 52 -6.37 14.74 -7.73
CA LYS A 52 -5.79 15.45 -8.87
C LYS A 52 -6.38 16.84 -8.98
#